data_AF-A0AAU1PVJ8-F1
#
_entry.id   AF-A0AAU1PVJ8-F1
#
_cell.length_a   1.000
_cell.length_b   1.000
_cell.length_c   1.000
_cell.angle_alpha   90.00
_cell.angle_beta   90.00
_cell.angle_gamma   90.00
#
_symmetry.space_group_name_H-M   'P 1'
#
loop_
_entity.id
_entity.type
_entity.pdbx_description
1 polymer ?
#
loop_
_entity_poly.entity_id
_entity_poly.type
_entity_poly.pdbx_seq_one_letter_code
_entity_poly.pdbx_strand_id
1 'polypeptide(L)'
;MTTAPARESRRTSPELPPPRGELSSAVISSLRRGGGPLPERIGDMDPYGDDLQLALYVLYELHYQGFLGVADDREWDVGLLGLRQQLEARFLDAVRAQVPGVAGVDEALAGLLVEPVSDDGTGVSHFLRREGDLGHLREYAALRSLYHLKEADPHAWVIPRLHGRAKAAMVAVEYDEFGAGRAEDIHARLFADLMDDLGLETAYGHYLDAAPSAALATVNLMSLLGLHRALRGALVGHFASVEITSSPGSRRMAEAMRRTGAGPAAERFYREHVEADAVHEQVVRHEVIAPLLAAEPRLEPDVVLGIEATGLLEERLAAYLLPAWRAGVSSLRVPLPPAP
;
A
#
# COMPACT_ATOMS: atom_id res chain seq x y z
N MET A 1 -15.04 9.20 31.82
CA MET A 1 -13.90 9.82 31.11
C MET A 1 -14.40 10.17 29.72
N THR A 2 -14.50 11.45 29.41
CA THR A 2 -14.79 11.92 28.05
C THR A 2 -13.52 11.69 27.25
N THR A 3 -13.47 10.61 26.47
CA THR A 3 -12.42 10.41 25.47
C THR A 3 -12.44 11.63 24.54
N ALA A 4 -11.28 12.26 24.34
CA ALA A 4 -11.17 13.31 23.33
C ALA A 4 -11.65 12.72 21.99
N PRO A 5 -12.39 13.49 21.18
CA PRO A 5 -12.85 12.98 19.89
C PRO A 5 -11.63 12.58 19.05
N ALA A 6 -11.69 11.35 18.54
CA ALA A 6 -10.80 10.78 17.55
C ALA A 6 -10.44 11.82 16.47
N ARG A 7 -9.14 12.05 16.24
CA ARG A 7 -8.69 12.95 15.18
C ARG A 7 -8.81 12.26 13.83
N GLU A 8 -9.71 12.74 12.98
CA GLU A 8 -9.83 12.28 11.58
C GLU A 8 -8.52 12.55 10.81
N SER A 9 -7.82 11.48 10.43
CA SER A 9 -6.50 11.53 9.77
C SER A 9 -6.52 12.32 8.47
N ARG A 10 -7.65 12.29 7.76
CA ARG A 10 -7.84 12.97 6.47
C ARG A 10 -8.52 14.32 6.57
N ARG A 11 -8.64 14.88 7.79
CA ARG A 11 -9.28 16.18 8.01
C ARG A 11 -8.58 17.33 7.29
N THR A 12 -7.26 17.22 7.10
CA THR A 12 -6.43 18.22 6.43
C THR A 12 -5.57 17.55 5.38
N SER A 13 -5.49 18.14 4.18
CA SER A 13 -4.59 17.66 3.13
C SER A 13 -3.12 17.83 3.54
N PRO A 14 -2.24 16.87 3.18
CA PRO A 14 -0.81 16.97 3.45
C PRO A 14 -0.18 18.12 2.67
N GLU A 15 0.97 18.59 3.16
CA GLU A 15 1.83 19.48 2.39
C GLU A 15 2.53 18.72 1.24
N LEU A 16 2.93 19.44 0.20
CA LEU A 16 3.80 18.88 -0.84
C LEU A 16 5.18 18.54 -0.24
N PRO A 17 5.72 17.33 -0.48
CA PRO A 17 7.00 16.91 0.10
C PRO A 17 8.20 17.68 -0.50
N PRO A 18 9.38 17.59 0.12
CA PRO A 18 10.63 17.96 -0.53
C PRO A 18 10.91 17.07 -1.76
N PRO A 19 11.38 17.63 -2.90
CA PRO A 19 11.74 16.83 -4.06
C PRO A 19 13.01 16.00 -3.83
N ARG A 20 13.10 14.86 -4.52
CA ARG A 20 14.22 13.91 -4.45
C ARG A 20 15.06 13.83 -5.74
N GLY A 21 14.73 14.64 -6.74
CA GLY A 21 15.46 14.75 -8.01
C GLY A 21 14.72 15.64 -9.01
N GLU A 22 15.10 15.56 -10.28
CA GLU A 22 14.58 16.43 -11.35
C GLU A 22 13.08 16.19 -11.62
N LEU A 23 12.62 14.93 -11.60
CA LEU A 23 11.22 14.57 -11.89
C LEU A 23 10.28 15.08 -10.80
N SER A 24 10.55 14.71 -9.55
CA SER A 24 9.77 15.14 -8.39
C SER A 24 9.84 16.66 -8.22
N SER A 25 10.99 17.30 -8.48
CA SER A 25 11.12 18.75 -8.48
C SER A 25 10.20 19.41 -9.51
N ALA A 26 10.16 18.91 -10.74
CA ALA A 26 9.29 19.45 -11.78
C ALA A 26 7.80 19.28 -11.45
N VAL A 27 7.38 18.09 -10.99
CA VAL A 27 6.00 17.81 -10.58
C VAL A 27 5.57 18.73 -9.44
N ILE A 28 6.34 18.76 -8.34
CA ILE A 28 6.01 19.52 -7.14
C ILE A 28 6.00 21.02 -7.44
N SER A 29 6.94 21.50 -8.25
CA SER A 29 6.98 22.90 -8.66
C SER A 29 5.83 23.29 -9.58
N SER A 30 5.40 22.39 -10.47
CA SER A 30 4.23 22.58 -11.33
C SER A 30 2.95 22.65 -10.49
N LEU A 31 2.77 21.73 -9.54
CA LEU A 31 1.62 21.74 -8.63
C LEU A 31 1.56 23.01 -7.77
N ARG A 32 2.68 23.41 -7.16
CA ARG A 32 2.75 24.60 -6.30
C ARG A 32 2.44 25.91 -7.03
N ARG A 33 2.77 25.99 -8.31
CA ARG A 33 2.54 27.21 -9.13
C ARG A 33 1.22 27.18 -9.91
N GLY A 34 0.47 26.08 -9.86
CA GLY A 34 -0.71 25.88 -10.72
C GLY A 34 -0.36 25.66 -12.19
N GLY A 35 0.86 25.21 -12.49
CA GLY A 35 1.38 24.96 -13.83
C GLY A 35 2.90 25.14 -13.92
N GLY A 36 3.45 24.84 -15.09
CA GLY A 36 4.87 25.04 -15.39
C GLY A 36 5.43 23.97 -16.31
N PRO A 37 6.71 24.10 -16.69
CA PRO A 37 7.36 23.14 -17.55
C PRO A 37 7.45 21.78 -16.83
N LEU A 38 7.08 20.73 -17.56
CA LEU A 38 7.30 19.34 -17.18
C LEU A 38 8.29 18.72 -18.18
N PRO A 39 9.09 17.72 -17.77
CA PRO A 39 9.96 17.01 -18.70
C PRO A 39 9.14 16.37 -19.81
N GLU A 40 9.53 16.61 -21.07
CA GLU A 40 8.89 15.94 -22.22
C GLU A 40 9.20 14.44 -22.24
N ARG A 41 10.36 14.04 -21.69
CA ARG A 41 10.85 12.66 -21.60
C ARG A 41 11.54 12.40 -20.26
N ILE A 42 11.34 11.21 -19.72
CA ILE A 42 11.83 10.80 -18.39
C ILE A 42 13.26 10.23 -18.37
N GLY A 43 13.97 10.18 -19.50
CA GLY A 43 15.34 9.65 -19.58
C GLY A 43 15.46 8.17 -19.18
N ASP A 44 16.68 7.69 -18.94
CA ASP A 44 16.96 6.34 -18.39
C ASP A 44 17.03 6.40 -16.86
N MET A 45 15.89 6.73 -16.24
CA MET A 45 15.77 6.78 -14.79
C MET A 45 15.55 5.37 -14.20
N ASP A 46 16.06 5.17 -12.99
CA ASP A 46 15.83 3.95 -12.21
C ASP A 46 14.32 3.81 -11.91
N PRO A 47 13.65 2.74 -12.38
CA PRO A 47 12.23 2.51 -12.14
C PRO A 47 11.87 2.36 -10.66
N TYR A 48 12.83 2.13 -9.77
CA TYR A 48 12.62 2.01 -8.33
C TYR A 48 13.33 3.12 -7.53
N GLY A 49 13.92 4.09 -8.22
CA GLY A 49 14.66 5.18 -7.62
C GLY A 49 13.74 6.16 -6.88
N ASP A 50 14.32 6.85 -5.90
CA ASP A 50 13.63 7.83 -5.06
C ASP A 50 12.90 8.93 -5.85
N ASP A 51 13.52 9.46 -6.90
CA ASP A 51 12.94 10.55 -7.68
C ASP A 51 11.68 10.12 -8.43
N LEU A 52 11.75 9.00 -9.16
CA LEU A 52 10.63 8.45 -9.94
C LEU A 52 9.49 8.00 -9.02
N GLN A 53 9.81 7.27 -7.94
CA GLN A 53 8.78 6.74 -7.04
C GLN A 53 8.08 7.85 -6.25
N LEU A 54 8.80 8.91 -5.84
CA LEU A 54 8.16 10.07 -5.23
C LEU A 54 7.30 10.85 -6.23
N ALA A 55 7.78 11.05 -7.46
CA ALA A 55 7.00 11.72 -8.50
C ALA A 55 5.69 10.97 -8.80
N LEU A 56 5.75 9.64 -8.93
CA LEU A 56 4.56 8.80 -9.08
C LEU A 56 3.60 8.91 -7.89
N TYR A 57 4.11 8.83 -6.66
CA TYR A 57 3.28 8.94 -5.46
C TYR A 57 2.50 10.26 -5.44
N VAL A 58 3.20 11.39 -5.67
CA VAL A 58 2.59 12.71 -5.74
C VAL A 58 1.53 12.80 -6.83
N LEU A 59 1.78 12.21 -8.01
CA LEU A 59 0.81 12.20 -9.12
C LEU A 59 -0.42 11.30 -8.84
N TYR A 60 -0.28 10.26 -8.03
CA TYR A 60 -1.39 9.41 -7.60
C TYR A 60 -2.24 10.06 -6.51
N GLU A 61 -1.64 10.79 -5.57
CA GLU A 61 -2.38 11.47 -4.50
C GLU A 61 -3.38 12.51 -5.02
N LEU A 62 -3.20 13.01 -6.24
CA LEU A 62 -4.19 13.86 -6.92
C LEU A 62 -5.54 13.16 -7.14
N HIS A 63 -5.57 11.82 -7.17
CA HIS A 63 -6.78 11.00 -7.38
C HIS A 63 -7.37 10.50 -6.05
N TYR A 64 -6.83 10.97 -4.91
CA TYR A 64 -7.32 10.69 -3.56
C TYR A 64 -7.62 12.00 -2.83
N GLN A 65 -6.81 12.40 -1.85
CA GLN A 65 -7.03 13.60 -1.03
C GLN A 65 -6.36 14.86 -1.58
N GLY A 66 -5.42 14.71 -2.50
CA GLY A 66 -4.61 15.82 -3.00
C GLY A 66 -3.67 16.41 -1.95
N PHE A 67 -3.21 17.64 -2.20
CA PHE A 67 -2.25 18.35 -1.34
C PHE A 67 -2.76 19.74 -1.00
N LEU A 68 -2.35 20.25 0.15
CA LEU A 68 -2.67 21.60 0.60
C LEU A 68 -2.23 22.65 -0.43
N GLY A 69 -3.16 23.47 -0.87
CA GLY A 69 -2.91 24.56 -1.83
C GLY A 69 -2.77 24.13 -3.29
N VAL A 70 -3.01 22.86 -3.60
CA VAL A 70 -3.12 22.35 -4.99
C VAL A 70 -4.60 22.29 -5.36
N ALA A 71 -4.95 22.79 -6.55
CA ALA A 71 -6.34 22.74 -7.03
C ALA A 71 -6.74 21.30 -7.42
N ASP A 72 -7.97 20.90 -7.11
CA ASP A 72 -8.47 19.53 -7.33
C ASP A 72 -8.49 19.15 -8.83
N ASP A 73 -8.74 20.12 -9.72
CA ASP A 73 -8.78 19.91 -11.17
C ASP A 73 -7.41 19.54 -11.78
N ARG A 74 -6.32 19.69 -11.01
CA ARG A 74 -4.97 19.29 -11.41
C ARG A 74 -4.85 17.79 -11.64
N GLU A 75 -5.74 16.97 -11.08
CA GLU A 75 -5.79 15.53 -11.36
C GLU A 75 -5.96 15.22 -12.87
N TRP A 76 -6.54 16.17 -13.63
CA TRP A 76 -6.80 16.08 -15.07
C TRP A 76 -5.89 16.95 -15.94
N ASP A 77 -4.83 17.55 -15.38
CA ASP A 77 -3.85 18.29 -16.17
C ASP A 77 -3.16 17.35 -17.18
N VAL A 78 -3.28 17.66 -18.46
CA VAL A 78 -2.80 16.81 -19.56
C VAL A 78 -1.29 16.60 -19.51
N GLY A 79 -0.52 17.60 -19.05
CA GLY A 79 0.93 17.49 -18.90
C GLY A 79 1.31 16.53 -17.78
N LEU A 80 0.66 16.65 -16.62
CA LEU A 80 0.86 15.74 -15.49
C LEU A 80 0.46 14.31 -15.85
N LEU A 81 -0.67 14.12 -16.54
CA LEU A 81 -1.12 12.81 -17.02
C LEU A 81 -0.12 12.20 -18.02
N GLY A 82 0.39 13.01 -18.96
CA GLY A 82 1.39 12.58 -19.93
C GLY A 82 2.72 12.17 -19.28
N LEU A 83 3.17 12.91 -18.26
CA LEU A 83 4.35 12.53 -17.48
C LEU A 83 4.08 11.25 -16.67
N ARG A 84 2.94 11.16 -15.97
CA ARG A 84 2.56 9.99 -15.20
C ARG A 84 2.59 8.73 -16.06
N GLN A 85 1.99 8.76 -17.24
CA GLN A 85 1.98 7.62 -18.17
C GLN A 85 3.40 7.11 -18.49
N GLN A 86 4.37 8.00 -18.68
CA GLN A 86 5.75 7.61 -18.95
C GLN A 86 6.40 6.92 -17.73
N LEU A 87 6.20 7.49 -16.53
CA LEU A 87 6.73 6.92 -15.29
C LEU A 87 6.08 5.56 -14.97
N GLU A 88 4.77 5.45 -15.17
CA GLU A 88 4.00 4.22 -15.03
C GLU A 88 4.52 3.12 -15.96
N ALA A 89 4.73 3.44 -17.25
CA ALA A 89 5.26 2.48 -18.22
C ALA A 89 6.64 1.97 -17.79
N ARG A 90 7.55 2.88 -17.41
CA ARG A 90 8.90 2.53 -16.94
C ARG A 90 8.87 1.62 -15.71
N PHE A 91 8.00 1.93 -14.74
CA PHE A 91 7.85 1.13 -13.53
C PHE A 91 7.21 -0.24 -13.82
N LEU A 92 6.11 -0.28 -14.58
CA LEU A 92 5.40 -1.51 -14.90
C LEU A 92 6.25 -2.47 -15.74
N ASP A 93 7.00 -1.96 -16.72
CA ASP A 93 7.91 -2.78 -17.54
C ASP A 93 9.01 -3.40 -16.67
N ALA A 94 9.54 -2.66 -15.69
CA ALA A 94 10.53 -3.18 -14.76
C ALA A 94 9.98 -4.27 -13.83
N VAL A 95 8.73 -4.13 -13.37
CA VAL A 95 8.03 -5.16 -12.59
C VAL A 95 7.80 -6.40 -13.43
N ARG A 96 7.23 -6.25 -14.64
CA ARG A 96 6.97 -7.37 -15.56
C ARG A 96 8.22 -8.16 -15.94
N ALA A 97 9.37 -7.50 -16.01
CA ALA A 97 10.64 -8.15 -16.32
C ALA A 97 11.23 -8.97 -15.16
N GLN A 98 10.72 -8.80 -13.94
CA GLN A 98 11.29 -9.39 -12.71
C GLN A 98 10.35 -10.39 -12.04
N VAL A 99 9.04 -10.35 -12.32
CA VAL A 99 8.12 -11.36 -11.80
C VAL A 99 8.41 -12.74 -12.41
N PRO A 100 8.23 -13.85 -11.66
CA PRO A 100 8.55 -15.19 -12.14
C PRO A 100 7.75 -15.62 -13.38
N GLY A 101 6.51 -15.16 -13.54
CA GLY A 101 5.64 -15.50 -14.65
C GLY A 101 5.14 -16.95 -14.59
N VAL A 102 4.67 -17.40 -13.41
CA VAL A 102 4.12 -18.75 -13.24
C VAL A 102 2.96 -19.03 -14.22
N ALA A 103 2.71 -20.31 -14.51
CA ALA A 103 1.93 -20.70 -15.67
C ALA A 103 0.43 -20.41 -15.56
N GLY A 104 -0.11 -20.28 -14.35
CA GLY A 104 -1.54 -20.05 -14.13
C GLY A 104 -1.87 -19.61 -12.72
N VAL A 105 -3.13 -19.22 -12.52
CA VAL A 105 -3.59 -18.63 -11.26
C VAL A 105 -3.53 -19.61 -10.09
N ASP A 106 -3.77 -20.91 -10.34
CA ASP A 106 -3.75 -21.94 -9.30
C ASP A 106 -2.34 -22.10 -8.69
N GLU A 107 -1.30 -22.02 -9.52
CA GLU A 107 0.10 -22.06 -9.07
C GLU A 107 0.46 -20.80 -8.26
N ALA A 108 0.05 -19.62 -8.75
CA ALA A 108 0.26 -18.36 -8.05
C ALA A 108 -0.43 -18.34 -6.67
N LEU A 109 -1.69 -18.77 -6.61
CA LEU A 109 -2.46 -18.85 -5.36
C LEU A 109 -1.88 -19.91 -4.41
N ALA A 110 -1.46 -21.06 -4.94
CA ALA A 110 -0.81 -22.08 -4.13
C ALA A 110 0.45 -21.54 -3.44
N GLY A 111 1.24 -20.71 -4.13
CA GLY A 111 2.40 -20.04 -3.56
C GLY A 111 2.08 -19.17 -2.34
N LEU A 112 0.95 -18.46 -2.34
CA LEU A 112 0.50 -17.63 -1.21
C LEU A 112 0.08 -18.45 0.02
N LEU A 113 -0.40 -19.67 -0.18
CA LEU A 113 -0.84 -20.57 0.89
C LEU A 113 0.31 -21.29 1.59
N VAL A 114 1.52 -21.25 1.01
CA VAL A 114 2.70 -21.84 1.62
C VAL A 114 3.25 -20.89 2.66
N GLU A 115 2.87 -21.10 3.92
CA GLU A 115 3.56 -20.47 5.04
C GLU A 115 4.92 -21.16 5.24
N PRO A 116 6.07 -20.44 5.15
CA PRO A 116 7.37 -21.05 5.35
C PRO A 116 7.45 -21.73 6.72
N VAL A 117 7.69 -23.04 6.71
CA VAL A 117 7.77 -23.87 7.94
C VAL A 117 8.90 -23.37 8.86
N SER A 118 9.93 -22.76 8.27
CA SER A 118 11.02 -22.09 8.99
C SER A 118 11.15 -20.65 8.50
N ASP A 119 11.30 -19.74 9.47
CA ASP A 119 11.73 -18.36 9.23
C ASP A 119 13.17 -18.36 8.74
N ASP A 120 13.37 -18.01 7.47
CA ASP A 120 14.67 -17.89 6.81
C ASP A 120 15.35 -16.54 7.10
N GLY A 121 14.73 -15.70 7.94
CA GLY A 121 15.23 -14.38 8.30
C GLY A 121 14.95 -13.32 7.23
N THR A 122 14.09 -13.57 6.25
CA THR A 122 13.72 -12.57 5.23
C THR A 122 12.36 -11.93 5.48
N GLY A 123 11.53 -12.50 6.37
CA GLY A 123 10.19 -12.00 6.66
C GLY A 123 10.15 -10.84 7.66
N VAL A 124 9.65 -9.67 7.24
CA VAL A 124 9.47 -8.49 8.11
C VAL A 124 8.59 -8.79 9.33
N SER A 125 7.43 -9.44 9.14
CA SER A 125 6.54 -9.81 10.25
C SER A 125 7.17 -10.84 11.20
N HIS A 126 8.05 -11.71 10.67
CA HIS A 126 8.78 -12.67 11.50
C HIS A 126 9.82 -11.97 12.38
N PHE A 127 10.60 -11.05 11.80
CA PHE A 127 11.52 -10.20 12.53
C PHE A 127 10.79 -9.39 13.61
N LEU A 128 9.72 -8.67 13.26
CA LEU A 128 8.98 -7.84 14.22
C LEU A 128 8.40 -8.65 15.38
N ARG A 129 7.89 -9.86 15.11
CA ARG A 129 7.42 -10.78 16.16
C ARG A 129 8.53 -11.29 17.06
N ARG A 130 9.71 -11.62 16.52
CA ARG A 130 10.79 -12.32 17.26
C ARG A 130 11.83 -11.40 17.87
N GLU A 131 12.15 -10.31 17.21
CA GLU A 131 13.30 -9.45 17.50
C GLU A 131 12.91 -7.97 17.59
N GLY A 132 11.82 -7.56 16.92
CA GLY A 132 11.39 -6.17 16.85
C GLY A 132 11.08 -5.54 18.22
N ASP A 133 11.52 -4.30 18.39
CA ASP A 133 11.18 -3.43 19.51
C ASP A 133 10.17 -2.34 19.07
N LEU A 134 9.81 -1.45 19.99
CA LEU A 134 8.89 -0.33 19.71
C LEU A 134 9.41 0.62 18.62
N GLY A 135 10.74 0.80 18.49
CA GLY A 135 11.33 1.63 17.44
C GLY A 135 11.06 1.03 16.06
N HIS A 136 11.27 -0.27 15.90
CA HIS A 136 10.97 -0.99 14.67
C HIS A 136 9.48 -0.96 14.31
N LEU A 137 8.60 -1.14 15.31
CA LEU A 137 7.14 -1.09 15.10
C LEU A 137 6.68 0.32 14.71
N ARG A 138 7.26 1.36 15.33
CA ARG A 138 7.01 2.77 14.96
C ARG A 138 7.44 3.06 13.53
N GLU A 139 8.63 2.64 13.11
CA GLU A 139 9.07 2.80 11.72
C GLU A 139 8.15 2.06 10.75
N TYR A 140 7.81 0.80 11.06
CA TYR A 140 6.92 0.01 10.21
C TYR A 140 5.53 0.65 10.05
N ALA A 141 4.92 1.11 11.15
CA ALA A 141 3.64 1.80 11.11
C ALA A 141 3.71 3.14 10.36
N ALA A 142 4.78 3.92 10.56
CA ALA A 142 5.00 5.16 9.81
C ALA A 142 5.09 4.91 8.29
N LEU A 143 5.82 3.87 7.86
CA LEU A 143 5.90 3.50 6.45
C LEU A 143 4.57 3.05 5.87
N ARG A 144 3.84 2.21 6.61
CA ARG A 144 2.57 1.65 6.16
C ARG A 144 1.43 2.67 6.19
N SER A 145 1.56 3.75 6.96
CA SER A 145 0.58 4.86 7.01
C SER A 145 0.29 5.48 5.65
N LEU A 146 1.25 5.42 4.71
CA LEU A 146 1.08 5.93 3.34
C LEU A 146 0.01 5.20 2.53
N TYR A 147 -0.33 3.98 2.95
CA TYR A 147 -1.45 3.21 2.41
C TYR A 147 -2.57 3.04 3.44
N HIS A 148 -2.31 2.60 4.67
CA HIS A 148 -3.40 2.21 5.56
C HIS A 148 -4.29 3.39 5.97
N LEU A 149 -3.80 4.63 5.95
CA LEU A 149 -4.66 5.80 6.15
C LEU A 149 -5.56 6.12 4.93
N LYS A 150 -5.53 5.32 3.85
CA LYS A 150 -6.52 5.26 2.74
C LYS A 150 -7.32 3.97 2.68
N GLU A 151 -7.01 2.97 3.49
CA GLU A 151 -7.54 1.62 3.28
C GLU A 151 -9.09 1.64 3.25
N ALA A 152 -9.76 1.11 2.22
CA ALA A 152 -9.30 0.33 1.05
C ALA A 152 -9.37 1.09 -0.32
N ASP A 153 -9.27 2.43 -0.34
CA ASP A 153 -9.52 3.27 -1.52
C ASP A 153 -8.90 2.79 -2.86
N PRO A 154 -7.62 2.34 -2.91
CA PRO A 154 -7.03 1.89 -4.18
C PRO A 154 -7.72 0.67 -4.79
N HIS A 155 -8.29 -0.21 -3.95
CA HIS A 155 -8.99 -1.42 -4.38
C HIS A 155 -10.40 -1.09 -4.90
N ALA A 156 -11.07 -0.07 -4.34
CA ALA A 156 -12.37 0.40 -4.77
C ALA A 156 -12.43 0.76 -6.28
N TRP A 157 -11.31 1.17 -6.89
CA TRP A 157 -11.23 1.45 -8.32
C TRP A 157 -11.55 0.24 -9.23
N VAL A 158 -11.45 -0.99 -8.71
CA VAL A 158 -11.82 -2.19 -9.46
C VAL A 158 -13.33 -2.35 -9.56
N ILE A 159 -14.10 -1.86 -8.58
CA ILE A 159 -15.54 -2.09 -8.45
C ILE A 159 -16.29 -1.69 -9.73
N PRO A 160 -16.10 -0.49 -10.34
CA PRO A 160 -16.81 -0.13 -11.56
C PRO A 160 -16.52 -1.06 -12.75
N ARG A 161 -15.42 -1.83 -12.71
CA ARG A 161 -14.90 -2.64 -13.81
C ARG A 161 -15.25 -4.13 -13.69
N LEU A 162 -15.76 -4.55 -12.54
CA LEU A 162 -16.28 -5.90 -12.31
C LEU A 162 -17.78 -5.96 -12.59
N HIS A 163 -18.31 -7.17 -12.82
CA HIS A 163 -19.74 -7.43 -12.92
C HIS A 163 -20.11 -8.80 -12.34
N GLY A 164 -21.41 -9.05 -12.15
CA GLY A 164 -21.91 -10.33 -11.65
C GLY A 164 -21.38 -10.69 -10.26
N ARG A 165 -21.13 -11.98 -10.04
CA ARG A 165 -20.73 -12.55 -8.75
C ARG A 165 -19.42 -11.95 -8.22
N ALA A 166 -18.42 -11.79 -9.09
CA ALA A 166 -17.14 -11.18 -8.72
C ALA A 166 -17.30 -9.74 -8.18
N LYS A 167 -18.18 -8.93 -8.79
CA LYS A 167 -18.50 -7.58 -8.28
C LYS A 167 -19.19 -7.64 -6.92
N ALA A 168 -20.20 -8.50 -6.78
CA ALA A 168 -20.96 -8.60 -5.53
C ALA A 168 -20.05 -9.02 -4.36
N ALA A 169 -19.15 -9.97 -4.59
CA ALA A 169 -18.18 -10.42 -3.60
C ALA A 169 -17.14 -9.35 -3.26
N MET A 170 -16.56 -8.67 -4.27
CA MET A 170 -15.61 -7.57 -4.04
C MET A 170 -16.24 -6.47 -3.18
N VAL A 171 -17.50 -6.07 -3.48
CA VAL A 171 -18.20 -5.04 -2.70
C VAL A 171 -18.48 -5.50 -1.28
N ALA A 172 -18.72 -6.80 -1.06
CA ALA A 172 -18.95 -7.32 0.29
C ALA A 172 -17.68 -7.23 1.16
N VAL A 173 -16.51 -7.52 0.58
CA VAL A 173 -15.22 -7.35 1.29
C VAL A 173 -14.94 -5.87 1.54
N GLU A 174 -15.05 -5.02 0.51
CA GLU A 174 -14.85 -3.56 0.66
C GLU A 174 -15.81 -2.94 1.68
N TYR A 175 -17.05 -3.43 1.77
CA TYR A 175 -18.00 -2.97 2.80
C TYR A 175 -17.49 -3.24 4.22
N ASP A 176 -16.81 -4.37 4.43
CA ASP A 176 -16.19 -4.71 5.71
C ASP A 176 -14.98 -3.81 6.00
N GLU A 177 -14.08 -3.62 5.02
CA GLU A 177 -12.94 -2.70 5.09
C GLU A 177 -13.36 -1.26 5.44
N PHE A 178 -14.51 -0.82 4.93
CA PHE A 178 -15.14 0.46 5.25
C PHE A 178 -16.01 0.41 6.53
N GLY A 179 -15.71 -0.49 7.46
CA GLY A 179 -16.27 -0.54 8.81
C GLY A 179 -17.71 -1.07 8.88
N ALA A 180 -18.20 -1.73 7.83
CA ALA A 180 -19.55 -2.29 7.75
C ALA A 180 -20.66 -1.29 8.18
N GLY A 181 -20.51 -0.03 7.74
CA GLY A 181 -21.45 1.07 8.03
C GLY A 181 -21.18 1.84 9.32
N ARG A 182 -20.08 1.55 10.04
CA ARG A 182 -19.65 2.24 11.26
C ARG A 182 -18.33 2.96 11.01
N ALA A 183 -18.37 4.30 11.02
CA ALA A 183 -17.21 5.12 10.67
C ALA A 183 -16.02 4.91 11.63
N GLU A 184 -16.30 4.60 12.90
CA GLU A 184 -15.31 4.28 13.93
C GLU A 184 -14.59 2.95 13.72
N ASP A 185 -15.12 2.06 12.86
CA ASP A 185 -14.56 0.75 12.54
C ASP A 185 -13.94 0.71 11.12
N ILE A 186 -13.92 1.83 10.38
CA ILE A 186 -13.18 1.89 9.11
C ILE A 186 -11.71 1.54 9.37
N HIS A 187 -11.11 0.67 8.57
CA HIS A 187 -9.75 0.17 8.82
C HIS A 187 -8.69 1.29 8.84
N ALA A 188 -8.85 2.32 8.02
CA ALA A 188 -8.02 3.53 8.10
C ALA A 188 -8.11 4.25 9.46
N ARG A 189 -9.28 4.25 10.11
CA ARG A 189 -9.44 4.79 11.48
C ARG A 189 -8.75 3.88 12.50
N LEU A 190 -8.93 2.57 12.39
CA LEU A 190 -8.28 1.61 13.27
C LEU A 190 -6.74 1.69 13.18
N PHE A 191 -6.21 1.95 11.98
CA PHE A 191 -4.78 2.18 11.79
C PHE A 191 -4.31 3.49 12.43
N ALA A 192 -5.11 4.57 12.34
CA ALA A 192 -4.82 5.81 13.05
C ALA A 192 -4.78 5.59 14.58
N ASP A 193 -5.71 4.80 15.13
CA ASP A 193 -5.70 4.44 16.56
C ASP A 193 -4.44 3.63 16.94
N LEU A 194 -3.99 2.71 16.08
CA LEU A 194 -2.72 2.00 16.25
C LEU A 194 -1.53 2.97 16.28
N MET A 195 -1.51 3.96 15.38
CA MET A 195 -0.45 4.95 15.30
C MET A 195 -0.41 5.85 16.55
N ASP A 196 -1.58 6.27 17.06
CA ASP A 196 -1.69 7.04 18.31
C ASP A 196 -1.12 6.24 19.50
N ASP A 197 -1.44 4.95 19.60
CA ASP A 197 -0.89 4.03 20.61
C ASP A 197 0.63 3.92 20.55
N LEU A 198 1.19 3.90 19.34
CA LEU A 198 2.63 3.93 19.10
C LEU A 198 3.26 5.31 19.28
N GLY A 199 2.49 6.37 19.58
CA GLY A 199 2.96 7.74 19.74
C GLY A 199 3.44 8.38 18.43
N LEU A 200 2.77 8.08 17.32
CA LEU A 200 3.01 8.64 15.98
C LEU A 200 2.01 9.76 15.66
N GLU A 201 2.35 10.60 14.68
CA GLU A 201 1.41 11.57 14.11
C GLU A 201 0.47 10.87 13.13
N THR A 202 -0.82 11.09 13.28
CA THR A 202 -1.87 10.39 12.54
C THR A 202 -2.36 11.14 11.30
N ALA A 203 -1.90 12.37 11.08
CA ALA A 203 -2.23 13.14 9.89
C ALA A 203 -1.83 12.42 8.59
N TYR A 204 -2.77 12.33 7.66
CA TYR A 204 -2.57 11.70 6.36
C TYR A 204 -1.36 12.32 5.62
N GLY A 205 -0.47 11.47 5.10
CA GLY A 205 0.72 11.88 4.35
C GLY A 205 1.87 12.44 5.18
N HIS A 206 1.77 12.50 6.52
CA HIS A 206 2.81 13.06 7.40
C HIS A 206 4.20 12.42 7.19
N TYR A 207 4.25 11.10 7.02
CA TYR A 207 5.51 10.35 6.90
C TYR A 207 6.04 10.22 5.46
N LEU A 208 5.47 10.95 4.50
CA LEU A 208 5.88 10.85 3.09
C LEU A 208 7.36 11.20 2.87
N ASP A 209 7.86 12.26 3.51
CA ASP A 209 9.27 12.65 3.37
C ASP A 209 10.23 11.61 3.96
N ALA A 210 9.82 10.95 5.04
CA ALA A 210 10.61 9.93 5.73
C ALA A 210 10.66 8.59 4.99
N ALA A 211 9.67 8.26 4.16
CA ALA A 211 9.56 6.95 3.52
C ALA A 211 10.58 6.74 2.38
N PRO A 212 11.29 5.59 2.33
CA PRO A 212 12.19 5.24 1.24
C PRO A 212 11.41 4.86 -0.03
N SER A 213 12.07 4.90 -1.18
CA SER A 213 11.46 4.53 -2.47
C SER A 213 10.89 3.10 -2.49
N ALA A 214 11.49 2.17 -1.74
CA ALA A 214 11.00 0.80 -1.59
C ALA A 214 9.59 0.74 -1.01
N ALA A 215 9.27 1.61 -0.04
CA ALA A 215 7.91 1.72 0.52
C ALA A 215 6.96 2.47 -0.43
N LEU A 216 7.44 3.49 -1.15
CA LEU A 216 6.62 4.18 -2.14
C LEU A 216 6.21 3.26 -3.29
N ALA A 217 7.09 2.34 -3.72
CA ALA A 217 6.81 1.40 -4.79
C ALA A 217 5.63 0.47 -4.46
N THR A 218 5.51 -0.03 -3.23
CA THR A 218 4.39 -0.89 -2.83
C THR A 218 3.06 -0.14 -2.92
N VAL A 219 3.01 1.12 -2.47
CA VAL A 219 1.79 1.96 -2.53
C VAL A 219 1.46 2.39 -3.97
N ASN A 220 2.49 2.73 -4.75
CA ASN A 220 2.35 3.14 -6.15
C ASN A 220 1.81 2.02 -7.02
N LEU A 221 2.17 0.76 -6.74
CA LEU A 221 1.61 -0.40 -7.45
C LEU A 221 0.08 -0.42 -7.34
N MET A 222 -0.48 -0.22 -6.15
CA MET A 222 -1.93 -0.26 -5.94
C MET A 222 -2.66 0.76 -6.83
N SER A 223 -2.14 1.99 -6.89
CA SER A 223 -2.73 3.06 -7.70
C SER A 223 -2.50 2.86 -9.20
N LEU A 224 -1.36 2.30 -9.60
CA LEU A 224 -1.09 1.89 -10.99
C LEU A 224 -2.14 0.88 -11.46
N LEU A 225 -2.35 -0.19 -10.69
CA LEU A 225 -3.33 -1.21 -11.03
C LEU A 225 -4.77 -0.66 -10.95
N GLY A 226 -5.02 0.19 -9.94
CA GLY A 226 -6.30 0.83 -9.67
C GLY A 226 -6.74 1.83 -10.72
N LEU A 227 -5.89 2.71 -11.24
CA LEU A 227 -6.34 3.73 -12.21
C LEU A 227 -6.46 3.19 -13.64
N HIS A 228 -5.86 2.04 -13.94
CA HIS A 228 -5.87 1.46 -15.29
C HIS A 228 -6.88 0.32 -15.46
N ARG A 229 -7.97 0.55 -16.20
CA ARG A 229 -8.97 -0.49 -16.50
C ARG A 229 -8.36 -1.75 -17.13
N ALA A 230 -7.31 -1.57 -17.93
CA ALA A 230 -6.57 -2.66 -18.56
C ALA A 230 -5.93 -3.61 -17.52
N LEU A 231 -5.56 -3.09 -16.34
CA LEU A 231 -4.88 -3.82 -15.27
C LEU A 231 -5.83 -4.34 -14.18
N ARG A 232 -7.15 -4.36 -14.42
CA ARG A 232 -8.13 -4.79 -13.40
C ARG A 232 -7.91 -6.22 -12.90
N GLY A 233 -7.45 -7.14 -13.77
CA GLY A 233 -7.10 -8.50 -13.35
C GLY A 233 -5.92 -8.49 -12.37
N ALA A 234 -4.92 -7.66 -12.64
CA ALA A 234 -3.77 -7.47 -11.75
C ALA A 234 -4.16 -6.79 -10.44
N LEU A 235 -5.11 -5.85 -10.42
CA LEU A 235 -5.61 -5.34 -9.14
C LEU A 235 -6.31 -6.44 -8.31
N VAL A 236 -7.10 -7.31 -8.95
CA VAL A 236 -7.71 -8.48 -8.27
C VAL A 236 -6.65 -9.44 -7.75
N GLY A 237 -5.59 -9.70 -8.52
CA GLY A 237 -4.46 -10.52 -8.09
C GLY A 237 -3.69 -9.91 -6.91
N HIS A 238 -3.42 -8.61 -6.96
CA HIS A 238 -2.82 -7.87 -5.85
C HIS A 238 -3.69 -7.97 -4.58
N PHE A 239 -4.99 -7.74 -4.72
CA PHE A 239 -5.95 -7.85 -3.61
C PHE A 239 -5.93 -9.26 -3.01
N ALA A 240 -5.94 -10.31 -3.84
CA ALA A 240 -5.82 -11.68 -3.36
C ALA A 240 -4.52 -11.95 -2.60
N SER A 241 -3.39 -11.36 -3.01
CA SER A 241 -2.13 -11.48 -2.28
C SER A 241 -2.24 -10.91 -0.87
N VAL A 242 -2.87 -9.74 -0.71
CA VAL A 242 -3.09 -9.11 0.60
C VAL A 242 -4.03 -9.95 1.46
N GLU A 243 -5.22 -10.28 0.95
CA GLU A 243 -6.23 -11.02 1.72
C GLU A 243 -5.75 -12.41 2.16
N ILE A 244 -5.06 -13.14 1.28
CA ILE A 244 -4.61 -14.51 1.58
C ILE A 244 -3.47 -14.52 2.60
N THR A 245 -2.57 -13.53 2.54
CA THR A 245 -1.40 -13.49 3.42
C THR A 245 -1.63 -12.70 4.71
N SER A 246 -2.72 -11.93 4.79
CA SER A 246 -3.00 -11.04 5.91
C SER A 246 -3.20 -11.79 7.22
N SER A 247 -4.09 -12.80 7.31
CA SER A 247 -4.37 -13.45 8.61
C SER A 247 -3.12 -14.07 9.27
N PRO A 248 -2.23 -14.82 8.59
CA PRO A 248 -0.95 -15.26 9.16
C PRO A 248 -0.02 -14.10 9.57
N GLY A 249 0.12 -13.06 8.73
CA GLY A 249 0.95 -11.89 9.01
C GLY A 249 0.44 -11.08 10.20
N SER A 250 -0.85 -10.79 10.23
CA SER A 250 -1.57 -10.07 11.28
C SER A 250 -1.51 -10.80 12.62
N ARG A 251 -1.56 -12.14 12.65
CA ARG A 251 -1.30 -12.91 13.88
C ARG A 251 0.09 -12.62 14.47
N ARG A 252 1.12 -12.56 13.62
CA ARG A 252 2.49 -12.24 14.05
C ARG A 252 2.61 -10.81 14.54
N MET A 253 1.96 -9.87 13.84
CA MET A 253 1.97 -8.47 14.21
C MET A 253 1.23 -8.23 15.52
N ALA A 254 0.07 -8.84 15.75
CA ALA A 254 -0.64 -8.77 17.03
C ALA A 254 0.21 -9.31 18.19
N GLU A 255 0.98 -10.39 17.96
CA GLU A 255 1.94 -10.90 18.95
C GLU A 255 3.09 -9.92 19.19
N ALA A 256 3.64 -9.30 18.15
CA ALA A 256 4.66 -8.27 18.26
C ALA A 256 4.17 -7.06 19.08
N MET A 257 2.95 -6.58 18.81
CA MET A 257 2.33 -5.45 19.52
C MET A 257 2.12 -5.76 21.00
N ARG A 258 1.57 -6.95 21.32
CA ARG A 258 1.41 -7.40 22.72
C ARG A 258 2.73 -7.46 23.46
N ARG A 259 3.73 -8.10 22.85
CA ARG A 259 5.04 -8.36 23.46
C ARG A 259 5.79 -7.07 23.80
N THR A 260 5.69 -6.08 22.93
CA THR A 260 6.40 -4.80 23.06
C THR A 260 5.62 -3.76 23.87
N GLY A 261 4.37 -4.05 24.25
CA GLY A 261 3.52 -3.10 24.97
C GLY A 261 3.08 -1.93 24.09
N ALA A 262 2.89 -2.15 22.79
CA ALA A 262 2.53 -1.12 21.82
C ALA A 262 1.18 -0.44 22.09
N GLY A 263 0.28 -1.12 22.80
CA GLY A 263 -1.03 -0.60 23.19
C GLY A 263 -2.21 -1.43 22.67
N PRO A 264 -3.41 -1.26 23.25
CA PRO A 264 -4.58 -2.07 22.94
C PRO A 264 -5.18 -1.80 21.56
N ALA A 265 -5.13 -0.56 21.04
CA ALA A 265 -5.57 -0.24 19.69
C ALA A 265 -4.59 -0.78 18.65
N ALA A 266 -3.28 -0.71 18.92
CA ALA A 266 -2.27 -1.30 18.06
C ALA A 266 -2.44 -2.82 17.91
N GLU A 267 -2.77 -3.52 19.00
CA GLU A 267 -3.14 -4.93 18.94
C GLU A 267 -4.49 -5.16 18.23
N ARG A 268 -5.50 -4.33 18.51
CA ARG A 268 -6.85 -4.45 17.94
C ARG A 268 -6.83 -4.44 16.42
N PHE A 269 -6.12 -3.51 15.80
CA PHE A 269 -6.04 -3.38 14.35
C PHE A 269 -5.65 -4.71 13.69
N TYR A 270 -4.58 -5.36 14.16
CA TYR A 270 -4.14 -6.63 13.61
C TYR A 270 -5.05 -7.79 13.97
N ARG A 271 -5.67 -7.80 15.16
CA ARG A 271 -6.62 -8.86 15.52
C ARG A 271 -7.86 -8.85 14.61
N GLU A 272 -8.35 -7.67 14.23
CA GLU A 272 -9.47 -7.55 13.27
C GLU A 272 -9.15 -8.31 11.98
N HIS A 273 -7.97 -8.05 11.40
CA HIS A 273 -7.45 -8.71 10.19
C HIS A 273 -7.11 -10.20 10.38
N VAL A 274 -7.02 -10.71 11.61
CA VAL A 274 -6.91 -12.18 11.83
C VAL A 274 -8.25 -12.86 11.58
N GLU A 275 -9.33 -12.24 12.06
CA GLU A 275 -10.67 -12.81 12.09
C GLU A 275 -11.42 -12.56 10.78
N ALA A 276 -11.44 -11.32 10.30
CA ALA A 276 -12.09 -10.92 9.05
C ALA A 276 -11.43 -11.61 7.83
N ASP A 277 -10.11 -11.51 7.72
CA ASP A 277 -9.42 -11.91 6.48
C ASP A 277 -9.35 -13.43 6.31
N ALA A 278 -9.54 -14.21 7.38
CA ALA A 278 -9.70 -15.66 7.26
C ALA A 278 -10.96 -16.03 6.45
N VAL A 279 -12.00 -15.19 6.50
CA VAL A 279 -13.20 -15.32 5.66
C VAL A 279 -12.94 -14.70 4.29
N HIS A 280 -12.29 -13.54 4.23
CA HIS A 280 -12.01 -12.85 2.97
C HIS A 280 -11.13 -13.68 2.03
N GLU A 281 -10.15 -14.43 2.55
CA GLU A 281 -9.33 -15.36 1.75
C GLU A 281 -10.21 -16.28 0.89
N GLN A 282 -11.22 -16.90 1.51
CA GLN A 282 -12.13 -17.83 0.84
C GLN A 282 -13.03 -17.10 -0.15
N VAL A 283 -13.54 -15.93 0.22
CA VAL A 283 -14.37 -15.08 -0.64
C VAL A 283 -13.58 -14.64 -1.87
N VAL A 284 -12.35 -14.15 -1.73
CA VAL A 284 -11.56 -13.68 -2.88
C VAL A 284 -11.28 -14.83 -3.84
N ARG A 285 -10.88 -16.00 -3.35
CA ARG A 285 -10.57 -17.14 -4.22
C ARG A 285 -11.80 -17.68 -4.95
N HIS A 286 -12.88 -17.91 -4.22
CA HIS A 286 -14.04 -18.65 -4.73
C HIS A 286 -15.16 -17.76 -5.28
N GLU A 287 -15.25 -16.53 -4.80
CA GLU A 287 -16.35 -15.60 -5.10
C GLU A 287 -15.91 -14.41 -5.95
N VAL A 288 -14.61 -14.05 -5.95
CA VAL A 288 -14.04 -13.00 -6.80
C VAL A 288 -13.29 -13.59 -8.00
N ILE A 289 -12.19 -14.32 -7.77
CA ILE A 289 -11.30 -14.81 -8.83
C ILE A 289 -11.98 -15.86 -9.72
N ALA A 290 -12.53 -16.93 -9.13
CA ALA A 290 -13.12 -18.00 -9.92
C ALA A 290 -14.26 -17.50 -10.84
N PRO A 291 -15.21 -16.67 -10.36
CA PRO A 291 -16.24 -16.10 -11.25
C PRO A 291 -15.71 -15.08 -12.26
N LEU A 292 -14.66 -14.32 -11.91
CA LEU A 292 -13.99 -13.40 -12.83
C LEU A 292 -13.39 -14.18 -14.01
N LEU A 293 -12.62 -15.23 -13.74
CA LEU A 293 -11.93 -16.00 -14.78
C LEU A 293 -12.89 -16.90 -15.55
N ALA A 294 -14.00 -17.34 -14.95
CA ALA A 294 -15.06 -18.01 -15.70
C ALA A 294 -15.71 -17.09 -16.74
N ALA A 295 -15.89 -15.79 -16.43
CA ALA A 295 -16.48 -14.82 -17.34
C ALA A 295 -15.46 -14.20 -18.32
N GLU A 296 -14.23 -13.97 -17.87
CA GLU A 296 -13.16 -13.33 -18.62
C GLU A 296 -11.83 -14.12 -18.51
N PRO A 297 -11.71 -15.32 -19.10
CA PRO A 297 -10.52 -16.18 -18.94
C PRO A 297 -9.19 -15.51 -19.34
N ARG A 298 -9.26 -14.58 -20.30
CA ARG A 298 -8.10 -13.81 -20.79
C ARG A 298 -7.41 -12.94 -19.72
N LEU A 299 -8.02 -12.76 -18.54
CA LEU A 299 -7.45 -11.99 -17.44
C LEU A 299 -6.53 -12.81 -16.53
N GLU A 300 -6.45 -14.13 -16.70
CA GLU A 300 -5.61 -15.00 -15.87
C GLU A 300 -4.15 -14.52 -15.77
N PRO A 301 -3.47 -14.13 -16.87
CA PRO A 301 -2.10 -13.60 -16.78
C PRO A 301 -2.01 -12.30 -15.98
N ASP A 302 -3.05 -11.46 -16.03
CA ASP A 302 -3.07 -10.22 -15.24
C ASP A 302 -3.21 -10.55 -13.75
N VAL A 303 -4.07 -11.51 -13.37
CA VAL A 303 -4.22 -11.95 -11.97
C VAL A 303 -2.89 -12.48 -11.43
N VAL A 304 -2.19 -13.32 -12.20
CA VAL A 304 -0.85 -13.80 -11.85
C VAL A 304 0.13 -12.63 -11.68
N LEU A 305 0.17 -11.69 -12.63
CA LEU A 305 1.02 -10.50 -12.54
C LEU A 305 0.75 -9.70 -11.26
N GLY A 306 -0.51 -9.54 -10.86
CA GLY A 306 -0.88 -8.84 -9.62
C GLY A 306 -0.33 -9.51 -8.37
N ILE A 307 -0.44 -10.84 -8.28
CA ILE A 307 0.08 -11.63 -7.16
C ILE A 307 1.62 -11.51 -7.10
N GLU A 308 2.30 -11.79 -8.20
CA GLU A 308 3.76 -11.82 -8.24
C GLU A 308 4.37 -10.42 -8.08
N ALA A 309 3.77 -9.38 -8.64
CA ALA A 309 4.23 -8.00 -8.46
C ALA A 309 4.14 -7.56 -7.00
N THR A 310 3.10 -8.01 -6.28
CA THR A 310 2.93 -7.70 -4.86
C THR A 310 4.04 -8.37 -4.04
N GLY A 311 4.26 -9.68 -4.25
CA GLY A 311 5.35 -10.41 -3.60
C GLY A 311 6.72 -9.79 -3.88
N LEU A 312 7.02 -9.49 -5.15
CA LEU A 312 8.28 -8.86 -5.57
C LEU A 312 8.54 -7.54 -4.83
N LEU A 313 7.56 -6.65 -4.73
CA LEU A 313 7.76 -5.35 -4.08
C LEU A 313 7.84 -5.47 -2.55
N GLU A 314 7.10 -6.40 -1.95
CA GLU A 314 7.21 -6.71 -0.52
C GLU A 314 8.58 -7.31 -0.16
N GLU A 315 9.12 -8.21 -0.99
CA GLU A 315 10.48 -8.73 -0.85
C GLU A 315 11.53 -7.62 -0.96
N ARG A 316 11.37 -6.69 -1.91
CA ARG A 316 12.26 -5.53 -2.05
C ARG A 316 12.18 -4.60 -0.85
N LEU A 317 10.98 -4.40 -0.28
CA LEU A 317 10.82 -3.64 0.97
C LEU A 317 11.52 -4.37 2.13
N ALA A 318 11.31 -5.67 2.29
CA ALA A 318 11.96 -6.47 3.32
C ALA A 318 13.49 -6.42 3.22
N ALA A 319 14.04 -6.55 2.00
CA ALA A 319 15.47 -6.46 1.72
C ALA A 319 16.05 -5.06 2.03
N TYR A 320 15.21 -4.02 2.05
CA TYR A 320 15.61 -2.68 2.45
C TYR A 320 15.55 -2.49 3.98
N LEU A 321 14.47 -2.94 4.63
CA LEU A 321 14.24 -2.73 6.06
C LEU A 321 15.16 -3.57 6.94
N LEU A 322 15.24 -4.88 6.68
CA LEU A 322 15.86 -5.83 7.60
C LEU A 322 17.36 -5.59 7.83
N PRO A 323 18.18 -5.25 6.80
CA PRO A 323 19.58 -4.93 7.04
C PRO A 323 19.79 -3.70 7.93
N ALA A 324 18.98 -2.65 7.75
CA ALA A 324 19.06 -1.43 8.56
C ALA A 324 18.72 -1.73 10.02
N TRP A 325 17.59 -2.40 10.24
CA TRP A 325 17.12 -2.79 11.57
C TRP A 325 18.10 -3.71 12.31
N ARG A 326 18.66 -4.72 11.63
CA ARG A 326 19.69 -5.60 12.22
C ARG A 326 20.99 -4.88 12.54
N ALA A 327 21.31 -3.81 11.82
CA ALA A 327 22.46 -2.95 12.10
C ALA A 327 22.16 -1.91 13.20
N GLY A 328 20.94 -1.87 13.73
CA GLY A 328 20.51 -0.89 14.74
C GLY A 328 20.42 0.54 14.19
N VAL A 329 20.18 0.69 12.89
CA VAL A 329 19.99 1.99 12.25
C VAL A 329 18.58 2.11 11.65
N SER A 330 18.08 3.34 11.61
CA SER A 330 16.76 3.63 11.04
C SER A 330 16.69 3.24 9.58
N SER A 331 15.56 2.62 9.19
CA SER A 331 15.23 2.38 7.79
C SER A 331 14.61 3.60 7.11
N LEU A 332 14.16 4.59 7.88
CA LEU A 332 13.61 5.83 7.33
C LEU A 332 14.71 6.74 6.79
N ARG A 333 14.38 7.51 5.75
CA ARG A 333 15.22 8.60 5.23
C ARG A 333 15.40 9.72 6.25
N VAL A 334 14.34 9.99 7.02
CA VAL A 334 14.32 10.92 8.14
C VAL A 334 13.94 10.10 9.38
N PRO A 335 14.91 9.78 10.26
CA PRO A 335 14.65 8.99 11.45
C PRO A 335 13.56 9.60 12.33
N LEU A 336 12.73 8.75 12.93
CA LEU A 336 11.75 9.21 13.92
C LEU A 336 12.45 9.76 15.16
N PRO A 337 11.83 10.74 15.85
CA PRO A 337 12.26 11.04 17.20
C PRO A 337 12.13 9.78 18.09
N PRO A 338 12.95 9.68 19.15
CA PRO A 338 12.82 8.61 20.14
C PRO A 338 11.37 8.49 20.63
N ALA A 339 10.96 7.27 20.96
CA ALA A 339 9.66 7.08 21.61
C ALA A 339 9.62 7.91 22.92
N PRO A 340 8.49 8.56 23.21
CA PRO A 340 8.32 9.41 24.40
C PRO A 340 8.44 8.65 25.73
#